data_AF-A0A4Q3WJB0-F1
#
_entry.id   AF-A0A4Q3WJB0-F1
#
_cell.length_a   1.000
_cell.length_b   1.000
_cell.length_c   1.000
_cell.angle_alpha   90.00
_cell.angle_beta   90.00
_cell.angle_gamma   90.00
#
_symmetry.space_group_name_H-M   'P 1'
#
loop_
_entity.id
_entity.type
_entity.pdbx_description
1 polymer ?
#
loop_
_entity_poly.entity_id
_entity_poly.type
_entity_poly.pdbx_seq_one_letter_code
_entity_poly.pdbx_strand_id
1 'polypeptide(L)'
;MFAVLWSETTWAGFLGDPNYLAFDDYKRQDTVFKFGMQGWFLWGTAAATGAYLTLRRWPLLLRVAFVPFLLVMGISSLVDMQGRTRGTDPKTGTQWESFDNTRRQNWDAWAHMMPPEQEAATWLQSQTGPNENILEAEQKEGGDYSVYTRYAHATGIATIIGPQSHSFQWSPNQNRVTRLPDETGQDFFGRKIDAQWKEVYKRKDEARTAFTTDNASERREILKRYNVRYVIWGQLEREQYGEEAHTRLNRDLKLVKRFGFEPNDDPEHRVEIFEVP
;
A
#
# COMPACT_ATOMS: atom_id res chain seq x y z
N MET A 1 -33.67 -6.43 6.54
CA MET A 1 -33.43 -7.54 7.48
C MET A 1 -32.15 -8.30 7.15
N PHE A 2 -32.00 -8.90 5.96
CA PHE A 2 -30.76 -9.60 5.57
C PHE A 2 -29.50 -8.73 5.59
N ALA A 3 -29.58 -7.47 5.15
CA ALA A 3 -28.44 -6.54 5.20
C ALA A 3 -27.97 -6.22 6.63
N VAL A 4 -28.91 -6.16 7.59
CA VAL A 4 -28.61 -5.92 9.01
C VAL A 4 -28.05 -7.20 9.65
N LEU A 5 -28.64 -8.36 9.36
CA LEU A 5 -28.11 -9.66 9.83
C LEU A 5 -26.68 -9.93 9.31
N TRP A 6 -26.38 -9.43 8.12
CA TRP A 6 -25.04 -9.54 7.54
C TRP A 6 -24.05 -8.51 8.07
N SER A 7 -24.48 -7.27 8.35
CA SER A 7 -23.61 -6.31 9.03
C SER A 7 -23.19 -6.86 10.38
N GLU A 8 -24.12 -7.44 11.14
CA GLU A 8 -23.83 -8.07 12.43
C GLU A 8 -22.90 -9.30 12.32
N THR A 9 -23.04 -10.13 11.27
CA THR A 9 -22.10 -11.26 11.05
C THR A 9 -20.73 -10.81 10.54
N THR A 10 -20.65 -9.70 9.80
CA THR A 10 -19.38 -9.07 9.41
C THR A 10 -18.66 -8.52 10.65
N TRP A 11 -19.40 -7.85 11.55
CA TRP A 11 -18.89 -7.39 12.85
C TRP A 11 -18.49 -8.54 13.78
N ALA A 12 -19.30 -9.59 13.88
CA ALA A 12 -18.95 -10.80 14.64
C ALA A 12 -17.74 -11.55 14.04
N GLY A 13 -17.45 -11.34 12.74
CA GLY A 13 -16.24 -11.83 12.08
C GLY A 13 -14.96 -11.09 12.45
N PHE A 14 -15.06 -9.84 12.93
CA PHE A 14 -13.96 -9.01 13.47
C PHE A 14 -13.74 -9.21 14.98
N LEU A 15 -14.71 -9.80 15.68
CA LEU A 15 -14.55 -10.18 17.08
C LEU A 15 -13.76 -11.49 17.11
N GLY A 16 -12.43 -11.36 17.05
CA GLY A 16 -11.52 -12.40 17.50
C GLY A 16 -11.82 -12.81 18.95
N ASP A 17 -11.13 -13.84 19.45
CA ASP A 17 -11.27 -14.28 20.84
C ASP A 17 -11.16 -13.05 21.77
N PRO A 18 -12.16 -12.75 22.61
CA PRO A 18 -12.16 -11.58 23.48
C PRO A 18 -10.99 -11.56 24.46
N ASN A 19 -10.33 -12.69 24.69
CA ASN A 19 -9.14 -12.80 25.53
C ASN A 19 -7.82 -12.66 24.74
N TYR A 20 -7.87 -12.72 23.41
CA TYR A 20 -6.72 -12.61 22.51
C TYR A 20 -7.08 -11.79 21.26
N LEU A 21 -7.21 -10.47 21.43
CA LEU A 21 -7.22 -9.48 20.34
C LEU A 21 -5.82 -9.35 19.69
N ALA A 22 -5.16 -10.49 19.44
CA ALA A 22 -3.85 -10.51 18.81
C ALA A 22 -4.01 -10.42 17.29
N PHE A 23 -2.95 -9.93 16.64
CA PHE A 23 -2.76 -9.70 15.20
C PHE A 23 -3.11 -10.87 14.24
N ASP A 24 -3.68 -11.99 14.70
CA ASP A 24 -3.98 -13.21 13.94
C ASP A 24 -5.26 -13.18 13.08
N ASP A 25 -6.05 -12.09 13.15
CA ASP A 25 -7.32 -11.98 12.43
C ASP A 25 -7.18 -11.60 10.93
N TYR A 26 -5.94 -11.49 10.43
CA TYR A 26 -5.65 -11.24 9.00
C TYR A 26 -6.27 -12.30 8.08
N LYS A 27 -6.47 -13.54 8.56
CA LYS A 27 -7.04 -14.64 7.76
C LYS A 27 -8.50 -14.41 7.37
N ARG A 28 -9.22 -13.54 8.08
CA ARG A 28 -10.64 -13.22 7.81
C ARG A 28 -10.83 -11.93 7.01
N GLN A 29 -9.77 -11.14 6.88
CA GLN A 29 -9.77 -9.91 6.07
C GLN A 29 -10.16 -10.21 4.62
N ASP A 30 -9.75 -11.35 4.06
CA ASP A 30 -10.15 -11.77 2.72
C ASP A 30 -11.66 -11.93 2.56
N THR A 31 -12.36 -12.52 3.53
CA THR A 31 -13.83 -12.66 3.47
C THR A 31 -14.52 -11.31 3.60
N VAL A 32 -14.01 -10.39 4.43
CA VAL A 32 -14.60 -9.06 4.60
C VAL A 32 -14.32 -8.17 3.38
N PHE A 33 -13.07 -8.07 2.95
CA PHE A 33 -12.65 -7.19 1.86
C PHE A 33 -12.98 -7.77 0.49
N LYS A 34 -12.66 -9.03 0.21
CA LYS A 34 -12.84 -9.60 -1.14
C LYS A 34 -14.29 -10.00 -1.41
N PHE A 35 -14.97 -10.60 -0.43
CA PHE A 35 -16.38 -11.03 -0.58
C PHE A 35 -17.38 -10.03 0.00
N GLY A 36 -17.13 -9.54 1.22
CA GLY A 36 -18.03 -8.63 1.91
C GLY A 36 -18.26 -7.33 1.13
N MET A 37 -17.21 -6.69 0.62
CA MET A 37 -17.36 -5.46 -0.18
C MET A 37 -18.20 -5.69 -1.44
N GLN A 38 -18.00 -6.81 -2.14
CA GLN A 38 -18.82 -7.17 -3.31
C GLN A 38 -20.29 -7.38 -2.92
N GLY A 39 -20.54 -8.04 -1.78
CA GLY A 39 -21.88 -8.19 -1.22
C GLY A 39 -22.55 -6.85 -0.89
N TRP A 40 -21.80 -5.93 -0.28
CA TRP A 40 -22.29 -4.58 0.01
C TRP A 40 -22.68 -3.80 -1.24
N PHE A 41 -21.89 -3.86 -2.31
CA PHE A 41 -22.24 -3.21 -3.58
C PHE A 41 -23.53 -3.80 -4.16
N LEU A 42 -23.63 -5.13 -4.24
CA LEU A 42 -24.81 -5.80 -4.79
C LEU A 42 -26.08 -5.48 -4.00
N TRP A 43 -25.99 -5.44 -2.67
CA TRP A 43 -27.13 -5.07 -1.84
C TRP A 43 -27.47 -3.60 -1.87
N GLY A 44 -26.48 -2.71 -1.98
CA GLY A 44 -26.72 -1.29 -2.23
C GLY A 44 -27.54 -1.11 -3.52
N THR A 45 -27.15 -1.79 -4.60
CA THR A 45 -27.88 -1.76 -5.89
C THR A 45 -29.27 -2.38 -5.78
N ALA A 46 -29.42 -3.52 -5.09
CA ALA A 46 -30.70 -4.17 -4.89
C ALA A 46 -31.65 -3.31 -4.03
N ALA A 47 -31.14 -2.70 -2.95
CA ALA A 47 -31.90 -1.81 -2.08
C ALA A 47 -32.34 -0.53 -2.81
N ALA A 48 -31.45 0.08 -3.62
CA ALA A 48 -31.80 1.24 -4.44
C ALA A 48 -32.90 0.91 -5.46
N THR A 49 -32.79 -0.25 -6.12
CA THR A 49 -33.80 -0.73 -7.09
C THR A 49 -35.12 -1.04 -6.40
N GLY A 50 -35.09 -1.73 -5.25
CA GLY A 50 -36.26 -2.01 -4.43
C GLY A 50 -36.94 -0.74 -3.94
N ALA A 51 -36.16 0.23 -3.47
CA ALA A 51 -36.66 1.55 -3.07
C ALA A 51 -37.35 2.24 -4.26
N TYR A 52 -36.72 2.27 -5.44
CA TYR A 52 -37.30 2.85 -6.64
C TYR A 52 -38.66 2.23 -7.04
N LEU A 53 -38.72 0.90 -7.09
CA LEU A 53 -39.93 0.16 -7.46
C LEU A 53 -41.05 0.32 -6.42
N THR A 54 -40.68 0.50 -5.15
CA THR A 54 -41.64 0.67 -4.04
C THR A 54 -42.14 2.11 -3.96
N LEU A 55 -41.25 3.10 -4.10
CA LEU A 55 -41.57 4.53 -4.12
C LEU A 55 -42.57 4.88 -5.23
N ARG A 56 -42.48 4.21 -6.40
CA ARG A 56 -43.45 4.35 -7.49
C ARG A 56 -44.88 3.96 -7.12
N ARG A 57 -45.09 3.16 -6.06
CA ARG A 57 -46.41 2.72 -5.58
C ARG A 57 -46.91 3.51 -4.38
N TRP A 58 -46.07 4.35 -3.77
CA TRP A 58 -46.47 5.16 -2.62
C TRP A 58 -47.33 6.36 -3.04
N PRO A 59 -48.27 6.81 -2.18
CA PRO A 59 -48.96 8.08 -2.37
C PRO A 59 -47.96 9.25 -2.32
N LEU A 60 -48.30 10.37 -2.98
CA LEU A 60 -47.43 11.54 -3.12
C LEU A 60 -46.88 12.04 -1.77
N LEU A 61 -47.72 12.05 -0.74
CA LEU A 61 -47.33 12.47 0.61
C LEU A 61 -46.13 11.69 1.15
N LEU A 62 -46.13 10.35 1.03
CA LEU A 62 -45.03 9.52 1.51
C LEU A 62 -43.77 9.67 0.66
N ARG A 63 -43.91 9.91 -0.65
CA ARG A 63 -42.76 10.20 -1.52
C ARG A 63 -42.06 11.50 -1.11
N VAL A 64 -42.84 12.56 -0.88
CA VAL A 64 -42.33 13.86 -0.45
C VAL A 64 -41.72 13.76 0.94
N ALA A 65 -42.36 13.05 1.87
CA ALA A 65 -41.84 12.81 3.22
C ALA A 65 -40.53 12.00 3.23
N PHE A 66 -40.25 11.22 2.18
CA PHE A 66 -39.01 10.45 2.06
C PHE A 66 -37.84 11.24 1.47
N VAL A 67 -38.08 12.35 0.76
CA VAL A 67 -37.02 13.19 0.18
C VAL A 67 -36.03 13.72 1.23
N PRO A 68 -36.46 14.23 2.40
CA PRO A 68 -35.53 14.62 3.47
C PRO A 68 -34.62 13.48 3.93
N PHE A 69 -35.12 12.24 3.95
CA PHE A 69 -34.31 11.09 4.35
C PHE A 69 -33.21 10.79 3.32
N LEU A 70 -33.53 10.87 2.02
CA LEU A 70 -32.53 10.77 0.95
C LEU A 70 -31.50 11.90 1.01
N LEU A 71 -31.94 13.12 1.31
CA LEU A 71 -31.03 14.27 1.50
C LEU A 71 -30.11 14.05 2.69
N VAL A 72 -30.61 13.58 3.84
CA VAL A 72 -29.79 13.27 5.01
C VAL A 72 -28.77 12.17 4.69
N MET A 73 -29.18 11.09 4.01
CA MET A 73 -28.25 10.02 3.60
C MET A 73 -27.19 10.51 2.60
N GLY A 74 -27.59 11.36 1.64
CA GLY A 74 -26.67 11.97 0.68
C GLY A 74 -25.68 12.89 1.38
N ILE A 75 -26.17 13.78 2.25
CA ILE A 75 -25.34 14.71 3.02
C ILE A 75 -24.41 13.96 3.96
N SER A 76 -24.87 12.93 4.70
CA SER A 76 -24.00 12.18 5.61
C SER A 76 -22.86 11.47 4.87
N SER A 77 -23.16 10.89 3.71
CA SER A 77 -22.15 10.26 2.85
C SER A 77 -21.11 11.26 2.33
N LEU A 78 -21.57 12.48 1.98
CA LEU A 78 -20.69 13.55 1.49
C LEU A 78 -19.89 14.21 2.61
N VAL A 79 -20.43 14.38 3.82
CA VAL A 79 -19.74 14.99 4.96
C VAL A 79 -18.59 14.12 5.43
N ASP A 80 -18.77 12.81 5.53
CA ASP A 80 -17.69 11.90 5.90
C ASP A 80 -16.59 11.86 4.84
N MET A 81 -16.98 11.83 3.55
CA MET A 81 -16.02 11.93 2.45
C MET A 81 -15.31 13.28 2.46
N GLN A 82 -16.00 14.37 2.77
CA GLN A 82 -15.43 15.71 2.84
C GLN A 82 -14.51 15.86 4.06
N GLY A 83 -14.83 15.29 5.22
CA GLY A 83 -13.96 15.32 6.40
C GLY A 83 -12.66 14.55 6.15
N ARG A 84 -12.76 13.34 5.59
CA ARG A 84 -11.59 12.54 5.20
C ARG A 84 -10.75 13.21 4.11
N THR A 85 -11.40 13.78 3.08
CA THR A 85 -10.73 14.56 2.03
C THR A 85 -10.35 15.97 2.46
N ARG A 86 -10.72 16.41 3.67
CA ARG A 86 -10.20 17.63 4.32
C ARG A 86 -9.13 17.31 5.35
N GLY A 87 -8.86 16.03 5.62
CA GLY A 87 -7.82 15.62 6.56
C GLY A 87 -8.16 16.12 7.95
N THR A 88 -9.44 16.27 8.22
CA THR A 88 -9.99 16.66 9.50
C THR A 88 -10.82 15.50 10.01
N ASP A 89 -10.69 15.18 11.29
CA ASP A 89 -11.57 14.22 11.93
C ASP A 89 -13.03 14.72 11.80
N PRO A 90 -13.93 13.94 11.18
CA PRO A 90 -15.33 14.35 11.00
C PRO A 90 -16.08 14.62 12.31
N LYS A 91 -15.63 14.06 13.44
CA LYS A 91 -16.27 14.20 14.76
C LYS A 91 -15.79 15.42 15.53
N THR A 92 -14.51 15.77 15.41
CA THR A 92 -13.88 16.84 16.21
C THR A 92 -13.52 18.07 15.37
N GLY A 93 -13.48 17.94 14.04
CA GLY A 93 -13.04 19.01 13.12
C GLY A 93 -11.54 19.29 13.16
N THR A 94 -10.77 18.56 13.98
CA THR A 94 -9.31 18.74 14.11
C THR A 94 -8.60 18.13 12.92
N GLN A 95 -7.56 18.79 12.39
CA GLN A 95 -6.68 18.17 11.39
C GLN A 95 -6.05 16.90 11.98
N TRP A 96 -6.03 15.80 11.21
CA TRP A 96 -5.22 14.64 11.57
C TRP A 96 -3.76 15.08 11.55
N GLU A 97 -3.00 14.82 12.62
CA GLU A 97 -1.62 15.28 12.79
C GLU A 97 -0.67 14.82 11.67
N SER A 98 -1.06 13.79 10.91
CA SER A 98 -0.34 13.22 9.76
C SER A 98 -0.82 13.74 8.39
N PHE A 99 -1.81 14.63 8.34
CA PHE A 99 -2.40 15.16 7.10
C PHE A 99 -2.07 16.64 6.91
N ASP A 100 -1.01 16.92 6.14
CA ASP A 100 -0.73 18.26 5.63
C ASP A 100 -1.71 18.61 4.50
N ASN A 101 -2.66 19.50 4.79
CA ASN A 101 -3.67 19.94 3.84
C ASN A 101 -3.13 20.81 2.69
N THR A 102 -1.90 21.31 2.78
CA THR A 102 -1.26 22.08 1.70
C THR A 102 -0.74 21.20 0.56
N ARG A 103 -0.51 19.90 0.85
CA ARG A 103 -0.09 18.88 -0.13
C ARG A 103 -1.24 18.22 -0.88
N ARG A 104 -2.49 18.66 -0.66
CA ARG A 104 -3.65 18.24 -1.48
C ARG A 104 -3.68 18.95 -2.83
N GLN A 105 -2.71 18.66 -3.68
CA GLN A 105 -2.87 18.96 -5.09
C GLN A 105 -3.44 17.72 -5.78
N ASN A 106 -4.77 17.56 -5.69
CA ASN A 106 -5.58 16.62 -6.49
C ASN A 106 -5.54 15.14 -6.07
N TRP A 107 -6.37 14.30 -6.71
CA TRP A 107 -6.36 12.82 -6.63
C TRP A 107 -5.10 12.22 -7.28
N ASP A 108 -4.05 13.03 -7.36
CA ASP A 108 -2.77 12.70 -7.93
C ASP A 108 -1.97 11.99 -6.84
N ALA A 109 -1.80 10.67 -7.03
CA ALA A 109 -1.01 9.85 -6.12
C ALA A 109 0.43 10.38 -6.00
N TRP A 110 0.90 11.24 -6.92
CA TRP A 110 2.27 11.74 -6.99
C TRP A 110 2.42 13.15 -6.40
N ALA A 111 1.35 13.80 -5.94
CA ALA A 111 1.37 15.17 -5.43
C ALA A 111 2.28 15.35 -4.18
N HIS A 112 2.61 14.26 -3.50
CA HIS A 112 3.53 14.25 -2.36
C HIS A 112 5.01 14.13 -2.77
N MET A 113 5.30 13.78 -4.03
CA MET A 113 6.64 13.68 -4.60
C MET A 113 7.09 15.04 -5.11
N MET A 114 8.36 15.36 -4.96
CA MET A 114 8.92 16.61 -5.48
C MET A 114 9.10 16.55 -7.00
N PRO A 115 9.16 17.70 -7.72
CA PRO A 115 9.21 17.71 -9.18
C PRO A 115 10.30 16.80 -9.80
N PRO A 116 11.56 16.76 -9.29
CA PRO A 116 12.57 15.83 -9.79
C PRO A 116 12.20 14.35 -9.63
N GLU A 117 11.47 14.00 -8.56
CA GLU A 117 11.01 12.65 -8.30
C GLU A 117 9.85 12.26 -9.23
N GLN A 118 8.93 13.20 -9.52
CA GLN A 118 7.86 13.01 -10.50
C GLN A 118 8.41 12.80 -11.92
N GLU A 119 9.44 13.58 -12.29
CA GLU A 119 10.15 13.41 -13.56
C GLU A 119 10.86 12.06 -13.65
N ALA A 120 11.51 11.63 -12.56
CA ALA A 120 12.12 10.31 -12.47
C ALA A 120 11.09 9.18 -12.61
N ALA A 121 9.95 9.27 -11.93
CA ALA A 121 8.85 8.30 -12.04
C ALA A 121 8.30 8.22 -13.48
N THR A 122 8.08 9.37 -14.12
CA THR A 122 7.63 9.45 -15.52
C THR A 122 8.64 8.81 -16.46
N TRP A 123 9.93 9.07 -16.25
CA TRP A 123 11.00 8.46 -17.03
C TRP A 123 11.02 6.94 -16.86
N LEU A 124 10.94 6.44 -15.62
CA LEU A 124 10.90 5.01 -15.31
C LEU A 124 9.74 4.30 -16.03
N GLN A 125 8.53 4.87 -16.00
CA GLN A 125 7.38 4.32 -16.74
C GLN A 125 7.63 4.22 -18.25
N SER A 126 8.37 5.18 -18.82
CA SER A 126 8.66 5.19 -20.26
C SER A 126 9.77 4.23 -20.68
N GLN A 127 10.70 3.91 -19.77
CA GLN A 127 11.91 3.15 -20.08
C GLN A 127 11.86 1.70 -19.60
N THR A 128 11.05 1.40 -18.59
CA THR A 128 11.01 0.06 -17.99
C THR A 128 10.05 -0.84 -18.79
N GLY A 129 10.56 -1.98 -19.25
CA GLY A 129 9.81 -2.95 -20.02
C GLY A 129 8.82 -3.76 -19.17
N PRO A 130 7.85 -4.45 -19.83
CA PRO A 130 6.95 -5.36 -19.13
C PRO A 130 7.77 -6.51 -18.50
N ASN A 131 7.59 -6.71 -17.20
CA ASN A 131 8.30 -7.67 -16.32
C ASN A 131 9.66 -7.21 -15.77
N GLU A 132 10.14 -6.02 -16.11
CA GLU A 132 11.30 -5.44 -15.44
C GLU A 132 10.89 -4.75 -14.15
N ASN A 133 11.76 -4.83 -13.15
CA ASN A 133 11.52 -4.28 -11.82
C ASN A 133 12.49 -3.13 -11.53
N ILE A 134 12.16 -2.35 -10.51
CA ILE A 134 13.04 -1.31 -9.96
C ILE A 134 13.59 -1.74 -8.60
N LEU A 135 14.61 -1.05 -8.13
CA LEU A 135 15.03 -1.07 -6.74
C LEU A 135 15.01 0.37 -6.21
N GLU A 136 14.31 0.55 -5.10
CA GLU A 136 14.26 1.79 -4.31
C GLU A 136 14.47 1.45 -2.84
N ALA A 137 14.69 2.48 -2.02
CA ALA A 137 14.88 2.32 -0.60
C ALA A 137 13.69 1.63 0.07
N GLU A 138 14.00 0.84 1.09
CA GLU A 138 13.02 0.24 1.98
C GLU A 138 13.41 0.44 3.45
N GLN A 139 12.40 0.72 4.28
CA GLN A 139 12.59 0.96 5.70
C GLN A 139 12.93 -0.32 6.49
N LYS A 140 13.83 -0.19 7.47
CA LYS A 140 14.23 -1.32 8.32
C LYS A 140 13.11 -1.86 9.23
N GLU A 141 12.09 -1.07 9.58
CA GLU A 141 10.96 -1.52 10.41
C GLU A 141 9.66 -0.94 9.82
N GLY A 142 8.61 -1.77 9.70
CA GLY A 142 7.24 -1.30 9.49
C GLY A 142 6.99 -0.39 8.27
N GLY A 143 7.53 -0.73 7.10
CA GLY A 143 7.42 0.08 5.87
C GLY A 143 6.01 0.31 5.32
N ASP A 144 4.97 -0.22 5.96
CA ASP A 144 3.57 0.04 5.57
C ASP A 144 3.14 1.47 5.89
N TYR A 145 2.39 2.09 4.97
CA TYR A 145 1.90 3.47 5.11
C TYR A 145 3.00 4.52 5.35
N SER A 146 4.20 4.26 4.82
CA SER A 146 5.34 5.17 4.84
C SER A 146 5.59 5.80 3.46
N VAL A 147 6.52 6.75 3.38
CA VAL A 147 6.97 7.34 2.10
C VAL A 147 7.89 6.43 1.28
N TYR A 148 8.32 5.29 1.84
CA TYR A 148 9.10 4.28 1.12
C TYR A 148 8.23 3.60 0.07
N THR A 149 8.86 2.96 -0.93
CA THR A 149 8.17 2.29 -2.05
C THR A 149 7.32 3.22 -2.92
N ARG A 150 7.55 4.54 -2.83
CA ARG A 150 6.80 5.58 -3.56
C ARG A 150 6.95 5.48 -5.07
N TYR A 151 8.10 5.04 -5.59
CA TYR A 151 8.25 4.87 -7.04
C TYR A 151 7.46 3.67 -7.54
N ALA A 152 7.44 2.56 -6.80
CA ALA A 152 6.60 1.42 -7.13
C ALA A 152 5.11 1.78 -7.10
N HIS A 153 4.68 2.54 -6.09
CA HIS A 153 3.30 3.03 -6.00
C HIS A 153 2.95 4.02 -7.10
N ALA A 154 3.84 4.95 -7.42
CA ALA A 154 3.62 5.96 -8.44
C ALA A 154 3.59 5.36 -9.84
N THR A 155 4.56 4.48 -10.15
CA THR A 155 4.79 3.99 -11.51
C THR A 155 3.99 2.73 -11.84
N GLY A 156 3.63 1.92 -10.85
CA GLY A 156 3.11 0.56 -11.03
C GLY A 156 4.19 -0.48 -11.35
N ILE A 157 5.47 -0.08 -11.36
CA ILE A 157 6.60 -0.99 -11.58
C ILE A 157 6.95 -1.66 -10.25
N ALA A 158 7.08 -2.98 -10.22
CA ALA A 158 7.36 -3.69 -8.97
C ALA A 158 8.80 -3.44 -8.50
N THR A 159 8.99 -3.45 -7.17
CA THR A 159 10.30 -3.44 -6.50
C THR A 159 10.56 -4.77 -5.80
N ILE A 160 11.79 -4.99 -5.31
CA ILE A 160 12.19 -6.24 -4.64
C ILE A 160 11.30 -6.55 -3.44
N ILE A 161 10.98 -5.54 -2.63
CA ILE A 161 10.08 -5.64 -1.49
C ILE A 161 9.24 -4.37 -1.37
N GLY A 162 7.92 -4.55 -1.36
CA GLY A 162 6.95 -3.47 -1.10
C GLY A 162 6.62 -3.35 0.39
N PRO A 163 5.53 -2.65 0.75
CA PRO A 163 5.02 -2.61 2.11
C PRO A 163 4.95 -4.00 2.75
N GLN A 164 5.59 -4.16 3.92
CA GLN A 164 5.97 -5.47 4.46
C GLN A 164 4.76 -6.31 4.87
N SER A 165 3.78 -5.71 5.54
CA SER A 165 2.55 -6.40 5.94
C SER A 165 1.71 -6.76 4.71
N HIS A 166 1.69 -5.92 3.68
CA HIS A 166 0.98 -6.23 2.43
C HIS A 166 1.68 -7.38 1.67
N SER A 167 3.01 -7.34 1.60
CA SER A 167 3.82 -8.42 1.01
C SER A 167 3.62 -9.74 1.75
N PHE A 168 3.53 -9.70 3.08
CA PHE A 168 3.16 -10.84 3.92
C PHE A 168 1.73 -11.33 3.64
N GLN A 169 0.76 -10.43 3.57
CA GLN A 169 -0.66 -10.74 3.39
C GLN A 169 -0.98 -11.36 2.02
N TRP A 170 -0.22 -10.98 0.99
CA TRP A 170 -0.47 -11.40 -0.39
C TRP A 170 0.46 -12.52 -0.87
N SER A 171 1.36 -13.00 0.01
CA SER A 171 2.30 -14.06 -0.32
C SER A 171 1.58 -15.38 -0.62
N PRO A 172 1.85 -16.05 -1.77
CA PRO A 172 1.29 -17.37 -2.07
C PRO A 172 1.67 -18.45 -1.04
N ASN A 173 2.74 -18.22 -0.29
CA ASN A 173 3.20 -19.10 0.78
C ASN A 173 2.30 -19.08 2.02
N GLN A 174 1.28 -18.21 2.06
CA GLN A 174 0.21 -18.32 3.05
C GLN A 174 -0.46 -19.69 3.05
N ASN A 175 -0.55 -20.33 1.87
CA ASN A 175 -1.26 -21.60 1.68
C ASN A 175 -0.36 -22.85 1.71
N ARG A 176 0.96 -22.70 1.76
CA ARG A 176 1.93 -23.82 1.64
C ARG A 176 2.46 -24.36 2.97
N VAL A 177 1.68 -24.22 4.05
CA VAL A 177 2.03 -24.86 5.33
C VAL A 177 1.33 -26.21 5.43
N THR A 178 2.06 -27.26 5.05
CA THR A 178 1.68 -28.65 5.34
C THR A 178 1.40 -28.80 6.83
N ARG A 179 0.19 -29.26 7.17
CA ARG A 179 -0.25 -29.54 8.53
C ARG A 179 0.57 -30.71 9.07
N LEU A 180 1.69 -30.45 9.72
CA LEU A 180 2.38 -31.47 10.50
C LEU A 180 1.58 -31.70 11.79
N PRO A 181 1.30 -32.94 12.19
CA PRO A 181 0.58 -33.22 13.43
C PRO A 181 1.53 -33.00 14.61
N ASP A 182 1.17 -32.12 15.55
CA ASP A 182 1.68 -32.19 16.91
C ASP A 182 0.53 -32.20 17.91
N GLU A 183 0.74 -32.91 19.02
CA GLU A 183 -0.28 -33.41 19.93
C GLU A 183 -0.55 -32.46 21.11
N THR A 184 0.03 -31.26 21.10
CA THR A 184 -0.04 -30.32 22.24
C THR A 184 -0.62 -28.95 21.88
N GLY A 185 -0.80 -28.63 20.60
CA GLY A 185 -1.54 -27.44 20.14
C GLY A 185 -0.91 -26.07 20.46
N GLN A 186 0.20 -26.02 21.21
CA GLN A 186 0.90 -24.78 21.58
C GLN A 186 2.06 -24.41 20.65
N ASP A 187 2.74 -25.39 20.04
CA ASP A 187 3.84 -25.15 19.09
C ASP A 187 3.35 -24.84 17.65
N PHE A 188 2.04 -25.00 17.40
CA PHE A 188 1.43 -24.82 16.09
C PHE A 188 1.43 -23.37 15.58
N PHE A 189 1.56 -22.39 16.47
CA PHE A 189 1.47 -20.96 16.16
C PHE A 189 2.84 -20.30 15.95
N GLY A 190 3.85 -20.66 16.77
CA GLY A 190 5.20 -20.08 16.65
C GLY A 190 5.86 -20.36 15.29
N ARG A 191 5.79 -21.60 14.79
CA ARG A 191 6.44 -21.98 13.51
C ARG A 191 5.81 -21.40 12.25
N LYS A 192 4.55 -20.93 12.30
CA LYS A 192 3.78 -20.47 11.11
C LYS A 192 4.06 -19.03 10.72
N ILE A 193 4.27 -18.16 11.71
CA ILE A 193 4.63 -16.76 11.51
C ILE A 193 6.08 -16.69 10.99
N ASP A 194 6.98 -17.47 11.58
CA ASP A 194 8.42 -17.43 11.26
C ASP A 194 8.73 -17.76 9.79
N ALA A 195 8.09 -18.77 9.20
CA ALA A 195 8.39 -19.21 7.83
C ALA A 195 7.89 -18.23 6.73
N GLN A 196 6.85 -17.45 7.01
CA GLN A 196 6.24 -16.52 6.05
C GLN A 196 6.94 -15.17 6.05
N TRP A 197 7.23 -14.66 7.25
CA TRP A 197 8.10 -13.51 7.43
C TRP A 197 9.53 -13.77 6.93
N LYS A 198 9.98 -15.03 6.91
CA LYS A 198 11.29 -15.40 6.34
C LYS A 198 11.49 -14.91 4.91
N GLU A 199 10.48 -15.01 4.03
CA GLU A 199 10.61 -14.53 2.66
C GLU A 199 10.61 -13.00 2.58
N VAL A 200 9.76 -12.34 3.38
CA VAL A 200 9.72 -10.86 3.47
C VAL A 200 11.06 -10.32 3.96
N TYR A 201 11.59 -10.88 5.06
CA TYR A 201 12.88 -10.49 5.62
C TYR A 201 14.03 -10.82 4.67
N LYS A 202 14.00 -11.99 4.01
CA LYS A 202 15.00 -12.33 2.99
C LYS A 202 15.05 -11.29 1.87
N ARG A 203 13.90 -10.93 1.28
CA ARG A 203 13.85 -9.92 0.19
C ARG A 203 14.33 -8.55 0.65
N LYS A 204 13.98 -8.18 1.86
CA LYS A 204 14.40 -6.92 2.48
C LYS A 204 15.91 -6.88 2.75
N ASP A 205 16.47 -7.97 3.28
CA ASP A 205 17.90 -8.10 3.49
C ASP A 205 18.64 -8.10 2.16
N GLU A 206 18.10 -8.76 1.13
CA GLU A 206 18.65 -8.74 -0.23
C GLU A 206 18.57 -7.34 -0.87
N ALA A 207 17.46 -6.62 -0.72
CA ALA A 207 17.32 -5.23 -1.19
C ALA A 207 18.34 -4.30 -0.50
N ARG A 208 18.48 -4.40 0.83
CA ARG A 208 19.51 -3.66 1.58
C ARG A 208 20.92 -4.04 1.12
N THR A 209 21.18 -5.33 0.96
CA THR A 209 22.48 -5.84 0.51
C THR A 209 22.82 -5.32 -0.88
N ALA A 210 21.83 -5.23 -1.78
CA ALA A 210 22.03 -4.65 -3.11
C ALA A 210 22.51 -3.19 -3.05
N PHE A 211 22.08 -2.40 -2.06
CA PHE A 211 22.61 -1.05 -1.84
C PHE A 211 23.97 -1.05 -1.12
N THR A 212 24.17 -1.91 -0.12
CA THR A 212 25.28 -1.76 0.83
C THR A 212 26.49 -2.67 0.59
N THR A 213 26.36 -3.79 -0.15
CA THR A 213 27.47 -4.74 -0.34
C THR A 213 28.65 -4.12 -1.07
N ASP A 214 29.87 -4.45 -0.66
CA ASP A 214 31.10 -4.10 -1.38
C ASP A 214 31.37 -5.03 -2.57
N ASN A 215 30.68 -6.17 -2.66
CA ASN A 215 30.88 -7.16 -3.72
C ASN A 215 29.95 -6.89 -4.92
N ALA A 216 30.52 -6.35 -6.00
CA ALA A 216 29.79 -6.06 -7.24
C ALA A 216 29.10 -7.28 -7.86
N SER A 217 29.66 -8.48 -7.70
CA SER A 217 29.07 -9.71 -8.23
C SER A 217 27.86 -10.16 -7.41
N GLU A 218 27.94 -10.07 -6.09
CA GLU A 218 26.79 -10.34 -5.20
C GLU A 218 25.63 -9.37 -5.48
N ARG A 219 25.93 -8.06 -5.60
CA ARG A 219 24.92 -7.07 -5.98
C ARG A 219 24.23 -7.44 -7.29
N ARG A 220 25.01 -7.74 -8.34
CA ARG A 220 24.46 -8.13 -9.65
C ARG A 220 23.63 -9.40 -9.57
N GLU A 221 24.03 -10.38 -8.77
CA GLU A 221 23.26 -11.62 -8.59
C GLU A 221 21.88 -11.32 -8.00
N ILE A 222 21.81 -10.50 -6.95
CA ILE A 222 20.55 -10.09 -6.33
C ILE A 222 19.68 -9.33 -7.33
N LEU A 223 20.23 -8.30 -7.99
CA LEU A 223 19.48 -7.48 -8.94
C LEU A 223 18.92 -8.32 -10.11
N LYS A 224 19.72 -9.26 -10.64
CA LYS A 224 19.28 -10.18 -11.71
C LYS A 224 18.21 -11.17 -11.24
N ARG A 225 18.33 -11.69 -10.02
CA ARG A 225 17.36 -12.61 -9.44
C ARG A 225 15.95 -12.03 -9.39
N TYR A 226 15.84 -10.74 -9.09
CA TYR A 226 14.57 -10.01 -9.07
C TYR A 226 14.25 -9.28 -10.38
N ASN A 227 15.00 -9.53 -11.45
CA ASN A 227 14.86 -8.84 -12.74
C ASN A 227 14.81 -7.30 -12.62
N VAL A 228 15.64 -6.75 -11.74
CA VAL A 228 15.76 -5.31 -11.55
C VAL A 228 16.52 -4.70 -12.73
N ARG A 229 15.89 -3.77 -13.43
CA ARG A 229 16.48 -3.01 -14.53
C ARG A 229 17.11 -1.70 -14.07
N TYR A 230 16.44 -1.02 -13.14
CA TYR A 230 16.87 0.30 -12.66
C TYR A 230 16.96 0.34 -11.14
N VAL A 231 18.05 0.93 -10.62
CA VAL A 231 18.24 1.24 -9.20
C VAL A 231 18.13 2.75 -9.03
N ILE A 232 17.24 3.18 -8.15
CA ILE A 232 16.95 4.58 -7.89
C ILE A 232 17.81 5.03 -6.71
N TRP A 233 18.33 6.26 -6.78
CA TRP A 233 19.09 6.89 -5.72
C TRP A 233 18.60 8.33 -5.51
N GLY A 234 17.66 8.50 -4.57
CA GLY A 234 17.03 9.76 -4.17
C GLY A 234 17.23 10.07 -2.68
N GLN A 235 16.37 10.93 -2.14
CA GLN A 235 16.41 11.36 -0.74
C GLN A 235 16.42 10.16 0.23
N LEU A 236 15.47 9.23 0.08
CA LEU A 236 15.29 8.10 1.01
C LEU A 236 16.48 7.15 0.98
N GLU A 237 17.09 6.91 -0.18
CA GLU A 237 18.28 6.06 -0.29
C GLU A 237 19.49 6.69 0.42
N ARG A 238 19.66 8.02 0.32
CA ARG A 238 20.71 8.75 1.02
C ARG A 238 20.53 8.68 2.53
N GLU A 239 19.31 8.96 3.00
CA GLU A 239 18.96 8.89 4.41
C GLU A 239 19.13 7.47 4.98
N GLN A 240 18.74 6.45 4.21
CA GLN A 240 18.70 5.06 4.68
C GLN A 240 20.04 4.32 4.57
N TYR A 241 20.87 4.61 3.56
CA TYR A 241 22.09 3.85 3.25
C TYR A 241 23.38 4.69 3.26
N GLY A 242 23.28 6.02 3.25
CA GLY A 242 24.43 6.94 3.30
C GLY A 242 25.24 7.01 2.00
N GLU A 243 26.13 8.01 1.92
CA GLU A 243 26.93 8.32 0.72
C GLU A 243 27.94 7.23 0.33
N GLU A 244 28.33 6.35 1.25
CA GLU A 244 29.15 5.19 0.90
C GLU A 244 28.43 4.26 -0.08
N ALA A 245 27.13 4.03 0.11
CA ALA A 245 26.34 3.21 -0.80
C ALA A 245 26.24 3.87 -2.19
N HIS A 246 26.11 5.20 -2.26
CA HIS A 246 26.18 5.93 -3.54
C HIS A 246 27.50 5.68 -4.28
N THR A 247 28.61 5.77 -3.55
CA THR A 247 29.95 5.54 -4.12
C THR A 247 30.07 4.12 -4.67
N ARG A 248 29.57 3.12 -3.93
CA ARG A 248 29.52 1.72 -4.36
C ARG A 248 28.64 1.53 -5.61
N LEU A 249 27.49 2.20 -5.69
CA LEU A 249 26.61 2.15 -6.87
C LEU A 249 27.27 2.75 -8.11
N ASN A 250 27.88 3.94 -8.00
CA ASN A 250 28.61 4.58 -9.10
C ASN A 250 29.77 3.74 -9.62
N ARG A 251 30.41 2.97 -8.75
CA ARG A 251 31.49 2.06 -9.14
C ARG A 251 30.98 0.86 -9.94
N ASP A 252 29.84 0.28 -9.54
CA ASP A 252 29.43 -1.05 -10.02
C ASP A 252 28.31 -1.01 -11.08
N LEU A 253 27.55 0.08 -11.15
CA LEU A 253 26.42 0.26 -12.06
C LEU A 253 26.60 1.52 -12.91
N LYS A 254 25.92 1.56 -14.06
CA LYS A 254 26.00 2.69 -14.98
C LYS A 254 24.93 3.73 -14.63
N LEU A 255 25.34 4.94 -14.27
CA LEU A 255 24.42 6.07 -14.17
C LEU A 255 23.86 6.42 -15.55
N VAL A 256 22.53 6.39 -15.70
CA VAL A 256 21.85 6.64 -17.00
C VAL A 256 21.02 7.91 -17.02
N LYS A 257 20.54 8.37 -15.86
CA LYS A 257 19.71 9.57 -15.77
C LYS A 257 19.85 10.27 -14.43
N ARG A 258 19.66 11.59 -14.46
CA ARG A 258 19.71 12.49 -13.30
C ARG A 258 18.58 13.52 -13.41
N PHE A 259 17.98 13.88 -12.28
CA PHE A 259 16.90 14.87 -12.14
C PHE A 259 17.16 15.75 -10.91
N GLY A 260 16.81 17.04 -10.97
CA GLY A 260 17.03 17.98 -9.86
C GLY A 260 18.46 18.56 -9.79
N PHE A 261 19.17 18.63 -10.93
CA PHE A 261 20.56 19.09 -10.99
C PHE A 261 20.73 20.47 -11.63
N GLU A 262 19.63 21.20 -11.88
CA GLU A 262 19.69 22.59 -12.34
C GLU A 262 20.15 23.52 -11.19
N PRO A 263 20.70 24.71 -11.51
CA PRO A 263 21.30 25.60 -10.50
C PRO A 263 20.39 26.02 -9.33
N ASN A 264 19.08 26.02 -9.53
CA ASN A 264 18.08 26.43 -8.53
C ASN A 264 17.35 25.24 -7.89
N ASP A 265 17.71 24.00 -8.25
CA ASP A 265 17.05 22.82 -7.71
C ASP A 265 17.53 22.51 -6.29
N ASP A 266 16.61 22.04 -5.46
CA ASP A 266 16.90 21.57 -4.12
C ASP A 266 17.77 20.30 -4.17
N PRO A 267 18.99 20.33 -3.61
CA PRO A 267 19.88 19.17 -3.63
C PRO A 267 19.33 17.97 -2.86
N GLU A 268 18.42 18.16 -1.89
CA GLU A 268 17.83 17.06 -1.11
C GLU A 268 16.96 16.14 -1.98
N HIS A 269 16.31 16.71 -3.01
CA HIS A 269 15.38 15.99 -3.88
C HIS A 269 16.01 15.52 -5.20
N ARG A 270 17.34 15.53 -5.30
CA ARG A 270 18.05 15.00 -6.45
C ARG A 270 17.83 13.51 -6.62
N VAL A 271 17.52 13.11 -7.84
CA VAL A 271 17.31 11.70 -8.18
C VAL A 271 18.31 11.28 -9.23
N GLU A 272 18.97 10.17 -8.97
CA GLU A 272 19.88 9.52 -9.91
C GLU A 272 19.38 8.10 -10.18
N ILE A 273 19.46 7.67 -11.44
CA ILE A 273 19.00 6.34 -11.85
C ILE A 273 20.17 5.58 -12.46
N PHE A 274 20.42 4.40 -11.90
CA PHE A 274 21.44 3.47 -12.33
C PHE A 274 20.82 2.31 -13.11
N GLU A 275 21.44 1.92 -14.21
CA GLU A 275 21.03 0.78 -15.04
C GLU A 275 21.80 -0.48 -14.64
N VAL A 276 21.06 -1.58 -14.55
CA VAL A 276 21.61 -2.92 -14.28
C VAL A 276 21.94 -3.62 -15.60
N PRO A 277 23.19 -4.10 -15.78
CA PRO A 277 23.66 -4.72 -17.02
C PRO A 277 23.27 -6.20 -17.20
#